data_AF-A0A382ZEJ6-F1
#
_entry.id   AF-A0A382ZEJ6-F1
#
_cell.length_a   1.000
_cell.length_b   1.000
_cell.length_c   1.000
_cell.angle_alpha   90.00
_cell.angle_beta   90.00
_cell.angle_gamma   90.00
#
_symmetry.space_group_name_H-M   'P 1'
#
loop_
_entity.id
_entity.type
_entity.pdbx_description
1 polymer ?
#
loop_
_entity_poly.entity_id
_entity_poly.type
_entity_poly.pdbx_seq_one_letter_code
_entity_poly.pdbx_strand_id
1 'polypeptide(L)'
;MLHSLSNRLLNIVSRKLTPVRRKLEYLNNAHWHDWPFGHEPRASKDEYIRLSKEVSKLTYPEIDKYEQKMGFAIDTEWLHELALHTQVVIKKSPLCYAH
;
A
#
# COMPACT_ATOMS: atom_id res chain seq x y z
N MET A 1 40.36 -18.97 -5.59
CA MET A 1 41.02 -17.64 -5.60
C MET A 1 40.39 -16.67 -6.62
N LEU A 2 40.18 -17.08 -7.88
CA LEU A 2 39.56 -16.27 -8.94
C LEU A 2 38.13 -15.76 -8.62
N HIS A 3 37.29 -16.59 -7.99
CA HIS A 3 35.92 -16.20 -7.59
C HIS A 3 35.87 -15.05 -6.56
N SER A 4 36.84 -14.98 -5.65
CA SER A 4 36.93 -13.95 -4.61
C SER A 4 37.38 -12.59 -5.16
N LEU A 5 38.31 -12.61 -6.12
CA LEU A 5 38.78 -11.41 -6.82
C LEU A 5 37.68 -10.80 -7.71
N SER A 6 36.92 -11.64 -8.41
CA SER A 6 35.74 -11.22 -9.19
C SER A 6 34.70 -10.52 -8.30
N ASN A 7 34.37 -11.10 -7.14
CA ASN A 7 33.43 -10.49 -6.20
C ASN A 7 33.93 -9.16 -5.60
N ARG A 8 35.24 -8.99 -5.39
CA ARG A 8 35.81 -7.71 -4.94
C ARG A 8 35.72 -6.63 -6.02
N LEU A 9 36.00 -6.96 -7.26
CA LEU A 9 35.87 -6.06 -8.40
C LEU A 9 34.41 -5.63 -8.62
N LEU A 10 33.49 -6.60 -8.59
CA LEU A 10 32.05 -6.34 -8.66
C LEU A 10 31.59 -5.42 -7.51
N ASN A 11 32.11 -5.59 -6.30
CA ASN A 11 31.79 -4.72 -5.16
C ASN A 11 32.34 -3.29 -5.27
N ILE A 12 33.51 -3.12 -5.90
CA ILE A 12 34.06 -1.78 -6.14
C ILE A 12 33.26 -1.07 -7.24
N VAL A 13 32.94 -1.79 -8.32
CA VAL A 13 32.12 -1.27 -9.42
C VAL A 13 30.72 -0.92 -8.92
N SER A 14 30.08 -1.81 -8.15
CA SER A 14 28.75 -1.54 -7.59
C SER A 14 28.77 -0.31 -6.68
N ARG A 15 29.77 -0.17 -5.79
CA ARG A 15 29.94 1.02 -4.94
C ARG A 15 30.11 2.31 -5.73
N LYS A 16 30.85 2.28 -6.84
CA LYS A 16 31.04 3.45 -7.71
C LYS A 16 29.76 3.79 -8.50
N LEU A 17 28.94 2.80 -8.83
CA LEU A 17 27.66 2.98 -9.52
C LEU A 17 26.51 3.36 -8.57
N THR A 18 26.62 3.08 -7.27
CA THR A 18 25.59 3.37 -6.26
C THR A 18 25.09 4.82 -6.29
N PRO A 19 25.93 5.88 -6.37
CA PRO A 19 25.45 7.26 -6.41
C PRO A 19 24.60 7.56 -7.64
N VAL A 20 24.99 7.03 -8.80
CA VAL A 20 24.25 7.19 -10.07
C VAL A 20 22.92 6.45 -9.97
N ARG A 21 22.93 5.21 -9.47
CA ARG A 21 21.71 4.41 -9.26
C ARG A 21 20.74 5.11 -8.32
N ARG A 22 21.22 5.65 -7.20
CA ARG A 22 20.41 6.41 -6.24
C ARG A 22 19.82 7.68 -6.86
N LYS A 23 20.58 8.39 -7.69
CA LYS A 23 20.07 9.58 -8.39
C LYS A 23 18.98 9.21 -9.39
N LEU A 24 19.15 8.11 -10.12
CA LEU A 24 18.11 7.55 -11.01
C LEU A 24 16.87 7.12 -10.22
N GLU A 25 17.04 6.41 -9.10
CA GLU A 25 15.94 6.02 -8.22
C GLU A 25 15.18 7.25 -7.71
N TYR A 26 15.88 8.30 -7.26
CA TYR A 26 15.26 9.54 -6.81
C TYR A 26 14.46 10.23 -7.90
N LEU A 27 15.03 10.37 -9.12
CA LEU A 27 14.33 10.98 -10.25
C LEU A 27 13.10 10.16 -10.67
N ASN A 28 13.21 8.83 -10.70
CA ASN A 28 12.10 7.96 -11.05
C ASN A 28 10.99 7.99 -9.99
N ASN A 29 11.35 8.18 -8.73
CA ASN A 29 10.40 8.23 -7.61
C ASN A 29 9.99 9.66 -7.23
N ALA A 30 10.49 10.68 -7.92
CA ALA A 30 10.24 12.08 -7.58
C ALA A 30 8.73 12.39 -7.49
N HIS A 31 7.92 11.79 -8.37
CA HIS A 31 6.47 11.92 -8.31
C HIS A 31 5.87 11.50 -6.95
N TRP A 32 6.37 10.42 -6.35
CA TRP A 32 5.92 9.95 -5.03
C TRP A 32 6.43 10.81 -3.88
N HIS A 33 7.55 11.52 -4.06
CA HIS A 33 8.14 12.40 -3.05
C HIS A 33 7.50 13.79 -3.06
N ASP A 34 7.29 14.35 -4.25
CA ASP A 34 6.79 15.70 -4.43
C ASP A 34 5.25 15.73 -4.35
N TRP A 35 4.58 14.64 -4.76
CA TRP A 35 3.12 14.54 -4.84
C TRP A 35 2.61 13.19 -4.32
N PRO A 36 2.81 12.87 -3.03
CA PRO A 36 2.50 11.55 -2.47
C PRO A 36 1.02 11.15 -2.59
N PHE A 37 0.11 12.12 -2.73
CA PHE A 37 -1.33 11.90 -2.92
C PHE A 37 -1.83 12.21 -4.33
N GLY A 38 -0.92 12.51 -5.26
CA GLY A 38 -1.23 13.06 -6.57
C GLY A 38 -1.45 14.57 -6.54
N HIS A 39 -1.71 15.14 -7.71
CA HIS A 39 -1.90 16.58 -7.90
C HIS A 39 -3.34 17.03 -7.64
N GLU A 40 -4.29 16.11 -7.73
CA GLU A 40 -5.72 16.36 -7.58
C GLU A 40 -6.45 15.08 -7.13
N PRO A 41 -7.64 15.22 -6.52
CA PRO A 41 -8.48 14.06 -6.20
C PRO A 41 -8.79 13.25 -7.46
N ARG A 42 -8.72 11.92 -7.34
CA ARG A 42 -8.97 11.02 -8.49
C ARG A 42 -10.45 10.79 -8.78
N ALA A 43 -11.35 11.23 -7.90
CA ALA A 43 -12.79 11.12 -8.01
C ALA A 43 -13.48 12.15 -7.10
N SER A 44 -14.81 12.27 -7.21
CA SER A 44 -15.61 13.12 -6.33
C SER A 44 -15.77 12.50 -4.93
N LYS A 45 -16.08 13.34 -3.93
CA LYS A 45 -16.42 12.89 -2.57
C LYS A 45 -17.53 11.83 -2.57
N ASP A 46 -18.58 12.07 -3.35
CA ASP A 46 -19.74 11.18 -3.42
C ASP A 46 -19.38 9.80 -3.96
N GLU A 47 -18.42 9.74 -4.89
CA GLU A 47 -17.91 8.47 -5.42
C GLU A 47 -17.18 7.67 -4.35
N TYR A 48 -16.34 8.31 -3.53
CA TYR A 48 -15.70 7.62 -2.39
C TYR A 48 -16.73 7.13 -1.36
N ILE A 49 -17.76 7.93 -1.06
CA ILE A 49 -18.86 7.51 -0.17
C ILE A 49 -19.62 6.32 -0.76
N ARG A 50 -19.88 6.33 -2.08
CA ARG A 50 -20.53 5.20 -2.77
C ARG A 50 -19.69 3.92 -2.63
N LEU A 51 -18.40 3.99 -2.92
CA LEU A 51 -17.48 2.84 -2.83
C LEU A 51 -17.39 2.30 -1.40
N SER A 52 -17.32 3.17 -0.40
CA SER A 52 -17.32 2.79 1.02
C SER A 52 -18.58 2.00 1.40
N LYS A 53 -19.76 2.51 1.01
CA LYS A 53 -21.05 1.83 1.25
C LYS A 53 -21.20 0.50 0.51
N GLU A 54 -20.55 0.35 -0.64
CA GLU A 54 -20.57 -0.90 -1.39
C GLU A 54 -19.71 -1.95 -0.70
N VAL A 55 -18.49 -1.58 -0.32
CA VAL A 55 -17.56 -2.54 0.26
C VAL A 55 -17.90 -2.88 1.72
N SER A 56 -18.58 -2.00 2.46
CA SER A 56 -19.05 -2.27 3.83
C SER A 56 -20.10 -3.37 3.91
N LYS A 57 -20.69 -3.76 2.77
CA LYS A 57 -21.65 -4.86 2.69
C LYS A 57 -20.98 -6.22 2.52
N LEU A 58 -19.67 -6.26 2.30
CA LEU A 58 -18.93 -7.52 2.19
C LEU A 58 -18.77 -8.14 3.57
N THR A 59 -19.07 -9.43 3.66
CA THR A 59 -19.00 -10.23 4.89
C THR A 59 -17.95 -11.31 4.76
N TYR A 60 -17.24 -11.61 5.84
CA TYR A 60 -16.13 -12.57 5.88
C TYR A 60 -16.33 -13.56 7.03
N PRO A 61 -17.09 -14.66 6.82
CA PRO A 61 -17.43 -15.61 7.88
C PRO A 61 -16.22 -16.23 8.60
N GLU A 62 -15.07 -16.29 7.93
CA GLU A 62 -13.81 -16.74 8.51
C GLU A 62 -13.29 -15.79 9.61
N ILE A 63 -13.53 -14.49 9.47
CA ILE A 63 -13.18 -13.47 10.46
C ILE A 63 -14.14 -13.57 11.64
N ASP A 64 -15.45 -13.64 11.36
CA ASP A 64 -16.46 -13.80 12.41
C ASP A 64 -16.17 -15.02 13.29
N LYS A 65 -15.77 -16.15 12.68
CA LYS A 65 -15.36 -17.36 13.41
C LYS A 65 -14.11 -17.14 14.25
N TYR A 66 -13.15 -16.36 13.74
CA TYR A 66 -11.92 -16.06 14.47
C TYR A 66 -12.20 -15.14 15.66
N GLU A 67 -12.95 -14.05 15.48
CA GLU A 67 -13.36 -13.13 16.54
C GLU A 67 -14.16 -13.85 17.64
N GLN A 68 -15.13 -14.69 17.25
CA GLN A 68 -15.88 -15.53 18.18
C GLN A 68 -14.98 -16.47 18.97
N LYS A 69 -13.98 -17.07 18.33
CA LYS A 69 -13.00 -17.95 18.99
C LYS A 69 -12.12 -17.17 19.98
N MET A 70 -11.73 -15.94 19.64
CA MET A 70 -10.86 -15.11 20.48
C MET A 70 -11.63 -14.40 21.60
N GLY A 71 -12.94 -14.23 21.46
CA GLY A 71 -13.80 -13.51 22.41
C GLY A 71 -13.67 -11.98 22.32
N PHE A 72 -13.05 -11.47 21.26
CA PHE A 72 -12.87 -10.06 20.98
C PHE A 72 -13.24 -9.79 19.52
N ALA A 73 -13.89 -8.66 19.28
CA ALA A 73 -14.26 -8.20 17.95
C ALA A 73 -13.94 -6.71 17.80
N ILE A 74 -13.63 -6.29 16.57
CA ILE A 74 -13.47 -4.87 16.25
C ILE A 74 -14.85 -4.24 16.09
N ASP A 75 -15.02 -3.02 16.59
CA ASP A 75 -16.24 -2.25 16.34
C ASP A 75 -16.40 -1.99 14.83
N THR A 76 -17.48 -2.50 14.27
CA THR A 76 -17.69 -2.53 12.81
C THR A 76 -17.87 -1.13 12.23
N GLU A 77 -18.56 -0.25 12.96
CA GLU A 77 -18.80 1.14 12.53
C GLU A 77 -17.49 1.91 12.49
N TRP A 78 -16.69 1.80 13.57
CA TRP A 78 -15.35 2.37 13.65
C TRP A 78 -14.44 1.86 12.51
N LEU A 79 -14.48 0.56 12.20
CA LEU A 79 -13.70 -0.01 11.10
C LEU A 79 -14.13 0.56 9.74
N HIS A 80 -15.43 0.71 9.50
CA HIS A 80 -15.95 1.29 8.26
C HIS A 80 -15.56 2.76 8.10
N GLU A 81 -15.63 3.55 9.16
CA GLU A 81 -15.17 4.94 9.16
C GLU A 81 -13.66 5.03 8.89
N LEU A 82 -12.86 4.22 9.59
CA LEU A 82 -11.42 4.16 9.39
C LEU A 82 -11.07 3.81 7.93
N ALA A 83 -11.75 2.81 7.38
CA ALA A 83 -11.52 2.36 6.02
C ALA A 83 -11.91 3.42 4.98
N LEU A 84 -13.00 4.17 5.18
CA LEU A 84 -13.38 5.29 4.32
C LEU A 84 -12.24 6.32 4.19
N HIS A 85 -11.54 6.59 5.29
CA HIS A 85 -10.46 7.58 5.32
C HIS A 85 -9.11 7.07 4.83
N THR A 86 -8.86 5.76 4.83
CA THR A 86 -7.51 5.21 4.63
C THR A 86 -7.40 4.16 3.54
N GLN A 87 -8.46 3.39 3.27
CA GLN A 87 -8.40 2.20 2.41
C GLN A 87 -9.36 2.27 1.20
N VAL A 88 -10.38 3.14 1.23
CA VAL A 88 -11.28 3.38 0.10
C VAL A 88 -10.60 4.27 -0.94
N VAL A 89 -10.07 3.65 -2.00
CA VAL A 89 -9.26 4.30 -3.03
C VAL A 89 -9.72 3.93 -4.45
N ILE A 90 -9.36 4.75 -5.44
CA ILE A 90 -9.62 4.46 -6.85
C ILE A 90 -8.56 3.48 -7.38
N LYS A 91 -8.95 2.22 -7.53
CA LYS A 91 -8.09 1.14 -8.04
C LYS A 91 -8.89 0.15 -8.89
N LYS A 92 -8.20 -0.66 -9.68
CA LYS A 92 -8.83 -1.66 -10.57
C LYS A 92 -9.27 -2.93 -9.84
N SER A 93 -8.55 -3.31 -8.79
CA SER A 93 -8.89 -4.48 -7.98
C SER A 93 -10.03 -4.17 -6.99
N PRO A 94 -10.78 -5.18 -6.53
CA PRO A 94 -11.78 -4.97 -5.50
C PRO A 94 -11.21 -4.31 -4.24
N LEU A 95 -12.00 -3.43 -3.62
CA LEU A 95 -11.71 -2.91 -2.29
C LEU A 95 -11.88 -4.05 -1.27
N CYS A 96 -11.01 -4.08 -0.27
CA CYS A 96 -11.03 -5.07 0.81
C CYS A 96 -10.28 -4.48 2.00
N TYR A 97 -10.94 -4.45 3.15
CA TYR A 97 -10.38 -4.02 4.44
C TYR A 97 -10.74 -5.01 5.55
N ALA A 98 -11.06 -6.25 5.18
CA ALA A 98 -11.40 -7.32 6.10
C ALA A 98 -10.29 -7.44 7.15
N HIS A 99 -10.66 -7.31 8.43
CA HIS A 99 -9.80 -7.38 9.61
C HIS A 99 -10.49 -8.20 10.68
#